data_AF-A0A075GVU1-F1
#
_entry.id   AF-A0A075GVU1-F1
#
_cell.length_a   1.000
_cell.length_b   1.000
_cell.length_c   1.000
_cell.angle_alpha   90.00
_cell.angle_beta   90.00
_cell.angle_gamma   90.00
#
_symmetry.space_group_name_H-M   'P 1'
#
loop_
_entity.id
_entity.type
_entity.pdbx_description
1 polymer ?
#
loop_
_entity_poly.entity_id
_entity_poly.type
_entity_poly.pdbx_seq_one_letter_code
_entity_poly.pdbx_strand_id
1 'polypeptide(L)'
;MKLKQTIDTLFGAGVSKLLPKGVELKKSKKTGRIRSVYDKEQLLLTPRSDGGLAITVHCAKLFLKSKKFQENCLHVDQESKEFIENGKSVFCNHVVSCGKNIKIGSDVPVLYKNQVIGVGKSILSSKMIMSQNRGVAVKIR
;
A
#
# COMPACT_ATOMS: atom_id res chain seq x y z
N MET A 1 -15.30 -2.69 -13.81
CA MET A 1 -16.14 -2.85 -12.60
C MET A 1 -15.38 -3.55 -11.46
N LYS A 2 -14.90 -4.79 -11.63
CA LYS A 2 -14.20 -5.55 -10.57
C LYS A 2 -12.99 -4.86 -9.93
N LEU A 3 -12.08 -4.27 -10.72
CA LEU A 3 -10.87 -3.60 -10.19
C LEU A 3 -11.21 -2.44 -9.21
N LYS A 4 -12.13 -1.55 -9.61
CA LYS A 4 -12.52 -0.41 -8.77
C LYS A 4 -13.13 -0.86 -7.45
N GLN A 5 -14.02 -1.87 -7.52
CA GLN A 5 -14.60 -2.49 -6.33
C GLN A 5 -13.52 -3.09 -5.42
N THR A 6 -12.55 -3.82 -5.96
CA THR A 6 -11.43 -4.36 -5.17
C THR A 6 -10.64 -3.26 -4.47
N ILE A 7 -10.32 -2.16 -5.16
CA ILE A 7 -9.62 -1.02 -4.58
C ILE A 7 -10.43 -0.42 -3.43
N ASP A 8 -11.72 -0.17 -3.65
CA ASP A 8 -12.59 0.44 -2.64
C ASP A 8 -12.80 -0.49 -1.43
N THR A 9 -12.85 -1.80 -1.63
CA THR A 9 -12.94 -2.80 -0.56
C THR A 9 -11.65 -2.86 0.26
N LEU A 10 -10.48 -2.84 -0.40
CA LEU A 10 -9.21 -3.00 0.29
C LEU A 10 -8.75 -1.72 0.98
N PHE A 11 -8.99 -0.56 0.37
CA PHE A 11 -8.42 0.70 0.83
C PHE A 11 -9.45 1.75 1.25
N GLY A 12 -10.74 1.46 1.06
CA GLY A 12 -11.85 2.31 1.48
C GLY A 12 -12.63 2.92 0.32
N ALA A 13 -13.92 3.14 0.55
CA ALA A 13 -14.85 3.61 -0.46
C ALA A 13 -14.41 4.94 -1.10
N GLY A 14 -14.37 4.97 -2.43
CA GLY A 14 -14.05 6.15 -3.23
C GLY A 14 -12.56 6.31 -3.54
N VAL A 15 -11.68 5.47 -3.01
CA VAL A 15 -10.25 5.47 -3.36
C VAL A 15 -10.06 5.15 -4.85
N SER A 16 -10.89 4.27 -5.42
CA SER A 16 -10.83 3.89 -6.83
C SER A 16 -11.08 5.06 -7.79
N LYS A 17 -11.70 6.15 -7.33
CA LYS A 17 -11.92 7.38 -8.11
C LYS A 17 -10.64 8.17 -8.34
N LEU A 18 -9.59 7.92 -7.54
CA LEU A 18 -8.27 8.55 -7.68
C LEU A 18 -7.40 7.87 -8.74
N LEU A 19 -7.86 6.76 -9.33
CA LEU A 19 -7.21 6.20 -10.50
C LEU A 19 -7.25 7.20 -11.67
N PRO A 20 -6.15 7.36 -12.42
CA PRO A 20 -6.12 8.17 -13.64
C PRO A 20 -7.18 7.72 -14.65
N LYS A 21 -7.61 8.66 -15.51
CA LYS A 21 -8.47 8.31 -16.65
C LYS A 21 -7.62 7.57 -17.70
N GLY A 22 -8.13 6.46 -18.22
CA GLY A 22 -7.47 5.73 -19.29
C GLY A 22 -6.35 4.77 -18.84
N VAL A 23 -6.40 4.25 -17.61
CA VAL A 23 -5.44 3.23 -17.15
C VAL A 23 -5.37 2.03 -18.10
N GLU A 24 -4.16 1.58 -18.40
CA GLU A 24 -3.92 0.39 -19.23
C GLU A 24 -3.98 -0.87 -18.36
N LEU A 25 -4.67 -1.90 -18.84
CA LEU A 25 -4.81 -3.18 -18.14
C LEU A 25 -4.11 -4.29 -18.92
N LYS A 26 -2.96 -4.76 -18.41
CA LYS A 26 -2.34 -5.98 -18.93
C LYS A 26 -3.04 -7.20 -18.36
N LYS A 27 -3.52 -8.08 -19.22
CA LYS A 27 -4.28 -9.28 -18.86
C LYS A 27 -3.54 -10.56 -19.23
N SER A 28 -3.77 -11.59 -18.45
CA SER A 28 -3.33 -12.96 -18.75
C SER A 28 -3.98 -13.45 -20.04
N LYS A 29 -3.19 -13.85 -21.04
CA LYS A 29 -3.72 -14.44 -22.29
C LYS A 29 -4.55 -15.70 -22.03
N LYS A 30 -4.14 -16.54 -21.06
CA LYS A 30 -4.80 -17.81 -20.73
C LYS A 30 -6.12 -17.66 -19.97
N THR A 31 -6.22 -16.68 -19.07
CA THR A 31 -7.33 -16.61 -18.09
C THR A 31 -8.12 -15.29 -18.13
N GLY A 32 -7.69 -14.32 -18.94
CA GLY A 32 -8.28 -12.97 -19.00
C GLY A 32 -8.13 -12.14 -17.72
N ARG A 33 -7.53 -12.69 -16.66
CA ARG A 33 -7.34 -12.00 -15.37
C ARG A 33 -6.38 -10.83 -15.52
N ILE A 34 -6.67 -9.72 -14.84
CA ILE A 34 -5.79 -8.54 -14.78
C ILE A 34 -4.50 -8.96 -14.07
N ARG A 35 -3.36 -8.73 -14.72
CA ARG A 35 -2.02 -8.99 -14.19
C ARG A 35 -1.37 -7.72 -13.68
N SER A 36 -1.59 -6.59 -14.35
CA SER A 36 -1.02 -5.31 -13.93
C SER A 36 -1.82 -4.16 -14.52
N VAL A 37 -1.80 -3.05 -13.79
CA VAL A 37 -2.51 -1.81 -14.12
C VAL A 37 -1.49 -0.69 -14.21
N TYR A 38 -1.52 0.07 -15.30
CA TYR A 38 -0.56 1.13 -15.57
C TYR A 38 -1.26 2.48 -15.77
N ASP A 39 -0.59 3.55 -15.34
CA ASP A 39 -0.84 4.91 -15.82
C ASP A 39 0.21 5.23 -16.88
N LYS A 40 -0.19 5.23 -18.15
CA LYS A 40 0.74 5.25 -19.29
C LYS A 40 1.76 4.10 -19.14
N GLU A 41 3.04 4.41 -18.95
CA GLU A 41 4.12 3.43 -18.78
C GLU A 41 4.42 3.10 -17.31
N GLN A 42 3.83 3.82 -16.35
CA GLN A 42 4.11 3.65 -14.93
C GLN A 42 3.19 2.60 -14.30
N LEU A 43 3.77 1.57 -13.68
CA LEU A 43 3.01 0.56 -12.97
C LEU A 43 2.32 1.17 -11.75
N LEU A 44 1.00 1.02 -11.67
CA LEU A 44 0.21 1.42 -10.50
C LEU A 44 0.09 0.29 -9.50
N LEU A 45 -0.40 -0.86 -9.96
CA LEU A 45 -0.66 -1.99 -9.07
C LEU A 45 -0.75 -3.31 -9.82
N THR A 46 -0.55 -4.38 -9.07
CA THR A 46 -0.65 -5.76 -9.53
C THR A 46 -1.63 -6.52 -8.63
N PRO A 47 -2.71 -7.09 -9.19
CA PRO A 47 -3.57 -8.01 -8.45
C PRO A 47 -2.82 -9.27 -8.01
N ARG A 48 -3.03 -9.68 -6.76
CA ARG A 48 -2.45 -10.89 -6.19
C ARG A 48 -3.44 -12.05 -6.25
N SER A 49 -2.92 -13.27 -6.18
CA SER A 49 -3.72 -14.50 -6.17
C SER A 49 -4.62 -14.63 -4.94
N ASP A 50 -4.24 -14.01 -3.83
CA ASP A 50 -4.99 -13.99 -2.57
C ASP A 50 -6.05 -12.87 -2.49
N GLY A 51 -6.34 -12.20 -3.61
CA GLY A 51 -7.31 -11.11 -3.67
C GLY A 51 -6.77 -9.75 -3.20
N GLY A 52 -5.53 -9.68 -2.72
CA GLY A 52 -4.87 -8.42 -2.40
C GLY A 52 -4.41 -7.66 -3.65
N LEU A 53 -3.98 -6.41 -3.46
CA LEU A 53 -3.33 -5.59 -4.48
C LEU A 53 -1.93 -5.21 -4.00
N ALA A 54 -0.91 -5.51 -4.80
CA ALA A 54 0.41 -4.94 -4.60
C ALA A 54 0.44 -3.57 -5.29
N ILE A 55 0.35 -2.48 -4.53
CA ILE A 55 0.41 -1.12 -5.09
C ILE A 55 1.87 -0.65 -5.16
N THR A 56 2.15 0.29 -6.05
CA THR A 56 3.47 0.95 -6.13
C THR A 56 3.48 2.23 -5.31
N VAL A 57 4.67 2.77 -5.04
CA VAL A 57 4.83 4.11 -4.44
C VAL A 57 4.08 5.17 -5.25
N HIS A 58 4.11 5.09 -6.59
CA HIS A 58 3.38 5.99 -7.46
C HIS A 58 1.85 5.92 -7.23
N CYS A 59 1.29 4.71 -7.18
CA CYS A 59 -0.14 4.52 -6.89
C CYS A 59 -0.51 4.99 -5.47
N ALA A 60 0.35 4.72 -4.48
CA ALA A 60 0.13 5.18 -3.11
C ALA A 60 0.10 6.71 -3.02
N LYS A 61 0.98 7.41 -3.74
CA LYS A 61 0.97 8.88 -3.84
C LYS A 61 -0.34 9.42 -4.43
N LEU A 62 -0.89 8.75 -5.44
CA LEU A 62 -2.20 9.12 -6.00
C LEU A 62 -3.32 8.92 -4.98
N PHE A 63 -3.32 7.78 -4.29
CA PHE A 63 -4.37 7.41 -3.34
C PHE A 63 -4.32 8.20 -2.02
N LEU A 64 -3.16 8.73 -1.64
CA LEU A 64 -2.95 9.50 -0.41
C LEU A 64 -3.84 10.75 -0.27
N LYS A 65 -4.40 11.23 -1.39
CA LYS A 65 -5.41 12.30 -1.43
C LYS A 65 -6.73 11.92 -0.72
N SER A 66 -6.98 10.63 -0.53
CA SER A 66 -8.17 10.14 0.18
C SER A 66 -7.91 9.97 1.68
N LYS A 67 -8.74 10.60 2.51
CA LYS A 67 -8.74 10.36 3.96
C LYS A 67 -8.98 8.89 4.32
N LYS A 68 -9.77 8.16 3.52
CA LYS A 68 -9.99 6.72 3.73
C LYS A 68 -8.74 5.91 3.44
N PHE A 69 -7.95 6.32 2.45
CA PHE A 69 -6.69 5.65 2.12
C PHE A 69 -5.63 5.83 3.21
N GLN A 70 -5.58 7.01 3.83
CA GLN A 70 -4.65 7.33 4.93
C GLN A 70 -4.80 6.36 6.12
N GLU A 71 -5.98 5.80 6.33
CA GLU A 71 -6.22 4.77 7.36
C GLU A 71 -5.55 3.41 7.06
N ASN A 72 -4.95 3.24 5.88
CA ASN A 72 -4.16 2.07 5.49
C ASN A 72 -2.65 2.38 5.47
N CYS A 73 -2.25 3.59 5.88
CA CYS A 73 -0.86 4.03 5.86
C CYS A 73 -0.22 3.94 7.24
N LEU A 74 1.10 3.87 7.26
CA LEU A 74 1.91 3.81 8.47
C LEU A 74 2.90 4.98 8.46
N HIS A 75 3.04 5.71 9.57
CA HIS A 75 4.03 6.77 9.73
C HIS A 75 5.22 6.28 10.53
N VAL A 76 6.41 6.67 10.09
CA VAL A 76 7.67 6.35 10.75
C VAL A 76 8.41 7.59 11.24
N ASP A 77 9.37 7.36 12.13
CA ASP A 77 10.31 8.36 12.60
C ASP A 77 11.32 8.77 11.51
N GLN A 78 12.18 9.72 11.86
CA GLN A 78 13.24 10.18 10.97
C GLN A 78 14.39 9.17 10.82
N GLU A 79 14.72 8.44 11.89
CA GLU A 79 15.87 7.53 11.94
C GLU A 79 15.73 6.37 10.95
N SER A 80 14.51 5.87 10.78
CA SER A 80 14.22 4.75 9.89
C SER A 80 14.07 5.15 8.41
N LYS A 81 13.93 6.44 8.11
CA LYS A 81 13.58 6.95 6.78
C LYS A 81 14.50 6.42 5.68
N GLU A 82 15.82 6.61 5.83
CA GLU A 82 16.80 6.24 4.81
C GLU A 82 16.86 4.73 4.59
N PHE A 83 16.69 3.94 5.66
CA PHE A 83 16.64 2.48 5.56
C PHE A 83 15.44 2.02 4.73
N ILE A 84 14.28 2.64 4.94
CA ILE A 84 13.04 2.31 4.22
C ILE A 84 13.12 2.72 2.76
N GLU A 85 13.67 3.90 2.46
CA GLU A 85 13.92 4.35 1.08
C GLU A 85 14.88 3.41 0.34
N ASN A 86 15.82 2.79 1.06
CA ASN A 86 16.72 1.73 0.56
C ASN A 86 16.09 0.32 0.57
N GLY A 87 14.79 0.20 0.77
CA GLY A 87 14.07 -1.08 0.70
C GLY A 87 14.16 -1.96 1.95
N LYS A 88 14.70 -1.47 3.07
CA LYS A 88 14.72 -2.22 4.33
C LYS A 88 13.34 -2.26 4.97
N SER A 89 13.11 -3.31 5.77
CA SER A 89 11.83 -3.50 6.46
C SER A 89 11.60 -2.46 7.55
N VAL A 90 10.33 -2.14 7.81
CA VAL A 90 9.91 -1.28 8.93
C VAL A 90 9.79 -2.12 10.20
N PHE A 91 10.44 -1.70 11.27
CA PHE A 91 10.32 -2.32 12.59
C PHE A 91 9.33 -1.55 13.48
N CYS A 92 8.67 -2.25 14.41
CA CYS A 92 7.61 -1.68 15.25
C CYS A 92 8.08 -0.49 16.10
N ASN A 93 9.32 -0.50 16.58
CA ASN A 93 9.91 0.60 17.37
C ASN A 93 10.00 1.93 16.61
N HIS A 94 10.08 1.90 15.29
CA HIS A 94 10.17 3.10 14.45
C HIS A 94 8.82 3.63 13.98
N VAL A 95 7.72 2.98 14.37
CA VAL A 95 6.36 3.37 13.97
C VAL A 95 5.84 4.46 14.91
N VAL A 96 5.58 5.64 14.36
CA VAL A 96 5.02 6.78 15.10
C VAL A 96 3.50 6.70 15.17
N SER A 97 2.87 6.30 14.06
CA SER A 97 1.42 6.05 14.03
C SER A 97 1.07 5.03 12.96
N CYS A 98 -0.04 4.33 13.17
CA CYS A 98 -0.48 3.25 12.30
C CYS A 98 -1.97 3.43 11.97
N GLY A 99 -2.31 3.43 10.69
CA GLY A 99 -3.70 3.46 10.24
C GLY A 99 -4.48 2.24 10.72
N LYS A 100 -5.74 2.43 11.11
CA LYS A 100 -6.55 1.37 11.74
C LYS A 100 -6.97 0.24 10.81
N ASN A 101 -6.91 0.47 9.49
CA ASN A 101 -7.30 -0.52 8.48
C ASN A 101 -6.15 -1.46 8.09
N ILE A 102 -4.95 -1.27 8.64
CA ILE A 102 -3.81 -2.13 8.37
C ILE A 102 -4.08 -3.52 8.96
N LYS A 103 -4.19 -4.51 8.06
CA LYS A 103 -4.38 -5.93 8.37
C LYS A 103 -3.15 -6.73 8.01
N ILE A 104 -2.98 -7.89 8.63
CA ILE A 104 -1.91 -8.83 8.26
C ILE A 104 -2.03 -9.15 6.76
N GLY A 105 -0.91 -9.01 6.04
CA GLY A 105 -0.81 -9.27 4.61
C GLY A 105 -1.33 -8.17 3.68
N SER A 106 -1.93 -7.11 4.22
CA SER A 106 -2.33 -5.91 3.47
C SER A 106 -1.12 -5.17 2.91
N ASP A 107 -1.37 -4.40 1.86
CA ASP A 107 -0.35 -3.54 1.25
C ASP A 107 -0.41 -2.17 1.93
N VAL A 108 0.73 -1.74 2.48
CA VAL A 108 0.84 -0.62 3.40
C VAL A 108 1.82 0.40 2.84
N PRO A 109 1.35 1.60 2.48
CA PRO A 109 2.20 2.75 2.26
C PRO A 109 2.86 3.19 3.56
N VAL A 110 4.15 3.47 3.48
CA VAL A 110 4.95 3.99 4.58
C VAL A 110 5.25 5.46 4.34
N LEU A 111 4.96 6.28 5.34
CA LEU A 111 4.97 7.73 5.27
C LEU A 111 6.01 8.32 6.21
N TYR A 112 6.74 9.32 5.72
CA TYR A 112 7.48 10.28 6.55
C TYR A 112 7.07 11.69 6.14
N LYS A 113 6.64 12.53 7.10
CA LYS A 113 6.14 13.90 6.84
C LYS A 113 5.14 13.96 5.68
N ASN A 114 4.16 13.04 5.66
CA ASN A 114 3.13 12.88 4.62
C ASN A 114 3.65 12.57 3.20
N GLN A 115 4.91 12.17 3.07
CA GLN A 115 5.47 11.68 1.81
C GLN A 115 5.56 10.15 1.84
N VAL A 116 5.11 9.50 0.76
CA VAL A 116 5.28 8.06 0.59
C VAL A 116 6.74 7.77 0.29
N ILE A 117 7.42 7.14 1.25
CA ILE A 117 8.82 6.73 1.17
C ILE A 117 8.99 5.25 0.80
N GLY A 118 7.93 4.45 0.94
CA GLY A 118 7.95 3.04 0.60
C GLY A 118 6.55 2.43 0.59
N VAL A 119 6.45 1.24 0.04
CA VAL A 119 5.25 0.41 0.12
C VAL A 119 5.68 -1.01 0.42
N GLY A 120 4.97 -1.68 1.33
CA GLY A 120 5.30 -3.04 1.71
C GLY A 120 4.09 -3.87 2.11
N LYS A 121 4.35 -5.11 2.45
CA LYS A 121 3.34 -6.03 2.99
C LYS A 121 3.37 -6.01 4.51
N SER A 122 2.23 -5.76 5.15
CA SER A 122 2.13 -5.82 6.61
C SER A 122 2.34 -7.24 7.11
N ILE A 123 3.20 -7.40 8.11
CA ILE A 123 3.40 -8.66 8.84
C ILE A 123 2.47 -8.73 10.06
N LEU A 124 2.16 -7.56 10.63
CA LEU A 124 1.34 -7.42 11.81
C LEU A 124 0.06 -6.63 11.50
N SER A 125 -0.94 -6.73 12.37
CA SER A 125 -2.12 -5.86 12.31
C SER A 125 -1.82 -4.52 12.95
N SER A 126 -2.64 -3.50 12.67
CA SER A 126 -2.53 -2.17 13.28
C SER A 126 -2.43 -2.24 14.81
N LYS A 127 -3.31 -3.03 15.45
CA LYS A 127 -3.32 -3.23 16.92
C LYS A 127 -2.00 -3.82 17.43
N MET A 128 -1.45 -4.80 16.71
CA MET A 128 -0.19 -5.46 17.10
C MET A 128 1.01 -4.54 16.92
N ILE A 129 1.06 -3.79 15.82
CA ILE A 129 2.12 -2.81 15.54
C ILE A 129 2.17 -1.78 16.67
N MET A 130 1.01 -1.24 17.06
CA MET A 130 0.92 -0.24 18.12
C MET A 130 1.18 -0.79 19.53
N SER A 131 1.07 -2.11 19.75
CA SER A 131 1.29 -2.74 21.06
C SER A 131 2.70 -3.32 21.24
N GLN A 132 3.57 -3.23 20.24
CA GLN A 132 4.88 -3.87 20.24
C GLN A 132 5.99 -2.84 20.02
N ASN A 133 7.11 -3.03 20.70
CA ASN A 133 8.33 -2.21 20.54
C ASN A 133 9.46 -2.96 19.82
N ARG A 134 9.18 -4.14 19.24
CA ARG A 134 10.17 -4.98 18.56
C ARG A 134 9.52 -5.81 17.46
N GLY A 135 10.34 -6.27 16.53
CA GLY A 135 9.90 -7.09 15.40
C GLY A 135 9.54 -6.26 14.16
N VAL A 136 9.34 -6.97 13.05
CA VAL A 136 9.05 -6.37 11.74
C VAL A 136 7.55 -6.07 11.63
N ALA A 137 7.21 -4.80 11.41
CA ALA A 137 5.85 -4.35 11.13
C ALA A 137 5.48 -4.55 9.66
N VAL A 138 6.33 -4.10 8.74
CA VAL A 138 6.09 -4.10 7.29
C VAL A 138 7.36 -4.55 6.55
N LYS A 139 7.23 -5.52 5.64
CA LYS A 139 8.29 -5.88 4.70
C LYS A 139 8.15 -5.05 3.42
N ILE A 140 9.10 -4.14 3.18
CA ILE A 140 9.15 -3.31 1.97
C ILE A 140 9.40 -4.17 0.72
N ARG A 141 8.87 -3.74 -0.43
CA ARG A 141 8.93 -4.42 -1.73
C ARG A 141 9.59 -3.57 -2.79
#